data_AF-A0A6J4MF32-F1
#
_entry.id   AF-A0A6J4MF32-F1
#
_cell.length_a   1.000
_cell.length_b   1.000
_cell.length_c   1.000
_cell.angle_alpha   90.00
_cell.angle_beta   90.00
_cell.angle_gamma   90.00
#
_symmetry.space_group_name_H-M   'P 1'
#
loop_
_entity.id
_entity.type
_entity.pdbx_description
1 polymer ?
#
loop_
_entity_poly.entity_id
_entity_poly.type
_entity_poly.pdbx_seq_one_letter_code
_entity_poly.pdbx_strand_id
1 'polypeptide(L)'
;MLPQSTELRQNKSLNNVIEQDHRFLQRLIKPGLGFKSFNSARRTIKGYEVMHMMRKGQVIGVPKGDVPAQLNFMAQVLGVAA
;
A
#
# COMPACT_ATOMS: atom_id res chain seq x y z
N MET A 1 23.69 -4.03 -5.50
CA MET A 1 24.15 -3.15 -6.60
C MET A 1 23.22 -3.34 -7.78
N LEU A 2 22.84 -2.26 -8.48
CA LEU A 2 21.98 -2.37 -9.66
C LEU A 2 22.79 -2.88 -10.88
N PRO A 3 22.17 -3.62 -11.81
CA PRO A 3 22.84 -4.10 -13.04
C PRO A 3 23.40 -2.96 -13.90
N GLN A 4 24.51 -3.19 -14.62
CA GLN A 4 25.10 -2.21 -15.54
C GLN A 4 24.16 -1.81 -16.70
N SER A 5 23.14 -2.61 -16.99
CA SER A 5 22.09 -2.33 -17.97
C SER A 5 20.93 -1.49 -17.43
N THR A 6 21.04 -0.96 -16.20
CA THR A 6 19.98 -0.14 -15.61
C THR A 6 20.03 1.27 -16.20
N GLU A 7 19.17 1.54 -17.18
CA GLU A 7 19.01 2.88 -17.74
C GLU A 7 18.15 3.76 -16.82
N LEU A 8 18.58 5.02 -16.63
CA LEU A 8 17.85 5.98 -15.81
C LEU A 8 16.64 6.52 -16.59
N ARG A 9 15.44 6.07 -16.21
CA ARG A 9 14.20 6.51 -16.85
C ARG A 9 13.87 7.95 -16.43
N GLN A 10 14.08 8.92 -17.32
CA GLN A 10 13.67 10.32 -17.12
C GLN A 10 12.16 10.56 -17.33
N ASN A 11 11.30 9.58 -17.02
CA ASN A 11 9.86 9.80 -17.10
C ASN A 11 9.33 10.32 -15.76
N LYS A 12 9.28 11.65 -15.65
CA LYS A 12 8.84 12.35 -14.42
C LYS A 12 7.46 11.91 -13.93
N SER A 13 6.51 11.63 -14.82
CA SER A 13 5.16 11.24 -14.40
C SER A 13 5.11 9.85 -13.78
N LEU A 14 5.86 8.89 -14.34
CA LEU A 14 5.98 7.55 -13.76
C LEU A 14 6.75 7.57 -12.43
N ASN A 15 7.81 8.39 -12.34
CA ASN A 15 8.56 8.56 -11.09
C ASN A 15 7.68 9.15 -9.99
N ASN A 16 6.86 10.16 -10.32
CA ASN A 16 5.91 10.75 -9.36
C ASN A 16 4.93 9.72 -8.78
N VAL A 17 4.43 8.77 -9.59
CA VAL A 17 3.50 7.72 -9.12
C VAL A 17 4.19 6.81 -8.10
N ILE A 18 5.40 6.36 -8.40
CA ILE A 18 6.18 5.48 -7.50
C ILE A 18 6.53 6.22 -6.21
N GLU A 19 7.01 7.47 -6.33
CA GLU A 19 7.35 8.29 -5.17
C GLU A 19 6.14 8.61 -4.29
N GLN A 20 4.97 8.82 -4.88
CA GLN A 20 3.74 9.10 -4.14
C GLN A 20 3.29 7.89 -3.32
N ASP A 21 3.34 6.69 -3.91
CA ASP A 21 2.99 5.44 -3.23
C ASP A 21 3.94 5.15 -2.06
N HIS A 22 5.25 5.32 -2.28
CA HIS A 22 6.26 5.19 -1.23
C HIS A 22 6.09 6.24 -0.12
N ARG A 23 5.75 7.49 -0.47
CA ARG A 23 5.54 8.59 0.50
C ARG A 23 4.39 8.28 1.45
N PHE A 24 3.33 7.62 0.98
CA PHE A 24 2.23 7.17 1.82
C PHE A 24 2.71 6.18 2.89
N LEU A 25 3.45 5.14 2.50
CA LEU A 25 3.99 4.16 3.43
C LEU A 25 4.97 4.79 4.43
N GLN A 26 5.88 5.66 3.96
CA GLN A 26 6.80 6.36 4.85
C GLN A 26 6.09 7.22 5.89
N ARG A 27 4.98 7.89 5.52
CA ARG A 27 4.20 8.71 6.45
C ARG A 27 3.59 7.88 7.58
N LEU A 28 3.19 6.64 7.31
CA LEU A 28 2.63 5.74 8.32
C LEU A 28 3.69 5.07 9.18
N ILE A 29 4.87 4.77 8.63
CA ILE A 29 5.92 4.03 9.32
C ILE A 29 6.77 4.95 10.23
N LYS A 30 7.09 6.17 9.77
CA LYS A 30 7.99 7.10 10.49
C LYS A 30 7.58 7.38 11.94
N PRO A 31 6.30 7.64 12.27
CA PRO A 31 5.87 7.88 13.65
C PRO A 31 6.05 6.66 14.57
N GLY A 32 6.06 5.44 14.02
CA GLY A 32 6.21 4.19 14.77
C GLY A 32 7.65 3.79 15.08
N LEU A 33 8.65 4.62 14.72
CA LEU A 33 10.09 4.31 14.84
C LEU A 33 10.53 3.07 14.06
N GLY A 34 9.76 2.67 13.04
CA GLY A 34 10.02 1.47 12.24
C GLY A 34 9.49 0.18 12.86
N PHE A 35 10.05 -0.95 12.42
CA PHE A 35 9.58 -2.28 12.81
C PHE A 35 10.68 -3.06 13.53
N LYS A 36 10.31 -3.75 14.62
CA LYS A 36 11.24 -4.58 15.41
C LYS A 36 11.65 -5.89 14.72
N SER A 37 10.89 -6.35 13.72
CA SER A 37 11.20 -7.57 12.97
C SER A 37 10.73 -7.47 11.52
N PHE A 38 11.42 -8.20 10.63
CA PHE A 38 11.05 -8.29 9.22
C PHE A 38 9.64 -8.87 9.02
N ASN A 39 9.28 -9.90 9.79
CA ASN A 39 7.96 -10.54 9.68
C ASN A 39 6.84 -9.58 10.05
N SER A 40 7.02 -8.80 11.12
CA SER A 40 6.07 -7.76 11.52
C SER A 40 6.00 -6.65 10.44
N ALA A 41 7.14 -6.18 9.95
CA ALA A 41 7.20 -5.18 8.88
C ALA A 41 6.41 -5.63 7.64
N ARG A 42 6.68 -6.86 7.18
CA ARG A 42 6.04 -7.41 5.98
C ARG A 42 4.53 -7.51 6.12
N ARG A 43 4.03 -7.95 7.28
CA ARG A 43 2.59 -8.05 7.55
C ARG A 43 1.94 -6.67 7.60
N THR A 44 2.54 -5.72 8.30
CA THR A 44 1.99 -4.36 8.44
C THR A 44 2.00 -3.60 7.11
N ILE A 45 3.11 -3.66 6.36
CA ILE A 45 3.21 -3.01 5.04
C ILE A 45 2.14 -3.57 4.10
N LYS A 46 1.96 -4.90 4.05
CA LYS A 46 0.91 -5.53 3.24
C LYS A 46 -0.50 -5.06 3.62
N GLY A 47 -0.76 -4.86 4.91
CA GLY A 47 -2.02 -4.28 5.39
C GLY A 47 -2.20 -2.83 4.91
N TYR A 48 -1.16 -2.01 4.97
CA TYR A 48 -1.20 -0.63 4.47
C TYR A 48 -1.41 -0.56 2.96
N GLU A 49 -0.81 -1.47 2.19
CA GLU A 49 -1.01 -1.57 0.74
C GLU A 49 -2.48 -1.90 0.40
N VAL A 50 -3.07 -2.90 1.07
CA VAL A 50 -4.49 -3.26 0.87
C VAL A 50 -5.40 -2.07 1.16
N MET A 51 -5.18 -1.39 2.29
CA MET A 51 -5.92 -0.18 2.65
C MET A 51 -5.76 0.94 1.62
N HIS A 52 -4.55 1.11 1.08
CA HIS A 52 -4.26 2.13 0.07
C HIS A 52 -4.95 1.83 -1.27
N MET A 53 -4.88 0.58 -1.72
CA MET A 53 -5.56 0.11 -2.93
C MET A 53 -7.07 0.31 -2.83
N MET A 54 -7.67 -0.02 -1.68
CA MET A 54 -9.09 0.17 -1.43
C MET A 54 -9.49 1.65 -1.49
N ARG A 55 -8.74 2.54 -0.83
CA ARG A 55 -8.98 3.99 -0.87
C ARG A 55 -8.89 4.56 -2.29
N LYS A 56 -8.02 4.00 -3.13
CA LYS A 56 -7.87 4.39 -4.54
C LYS A 56 -8.94 3.79 -5.46
N GLY A 57 -9.72 2.80 -5.00
CA GLY A 57 -10.66 2.07 -5.84
C GLY A 57 -9.99 1.05 -6.77
N GLN A 58 -8.82 0.55 -6.40
CA GLN A 58 -8.06 -0.44 -7.18
C GLN A 58 -8.45 -1.88 -6.86
N VAL A 59 -9.32 -2.09 -5.86
CA VAL A 59 -9.79 -3.42 -5.46
C VAL A 59 -10.96 -3.80 -6.35
N ILE A 60 -10.82 -4.93 -7.05
CA ILE A 60 -11.88 -5.46 -7.94
C ILE A 60 -13.12 -5.80 -7.09
N GLY A 61 -14.29 -5.38 -7.57
CA GLY A 61 -15.56 -5.62 -6.87
C GLY A 61 -15.81 -4.72 -5.65
N VAL A 62 -14.91 -3.77 -5.34
CA VAL A 62 -15.07 -2.81 -4.25
C VAL A 62 -14.99 -1.39 -4.83
N PRO A 63 -16.15 -0.77 -5.15
CA PRO A 63 -16.17 0.57 -5.73
C PRO A 63 -15.52 1.61 -4.82
N LYS A 64 -14.88 2.61 -5.42
CA LYS A 64 -14.32 3.75 -4.69
C LYS A 64 -15.46 4.56 -4.06
N GLY A 65 -15.40 4.78 -2.75
CA GLY A 65 -16.37 5.61 -2.03
C GLY A 65 -17.62 4.85 -1.57
N ASP A 66 -17.77 3.58 -1.96
CA ASP A 66 -18.79 2.69 -1.41
C ASP A 66 -18.33 2.19 -0.03
N VAL A 67 -18.66 2.96 1.00
CA VAL A 67 -18.26 2.70 2.39
C VAL A 67 -18.73 1.32 2.87
N PRO A 68 -19.99 0.89 2.63
CA PRO A 68 -20.43 -0.47 2.95
C PRO A 68 -19.60 -1.57 2.27
N ALA A 69 -19.34 -1.48 0.96
CA ALA A 69 -18.55 -2.49 0.25
C ALA A 69 -17.11 -2.55 0.76
N GLN A 70 -16.51 -1.39 1.03
CA GLN A 70 -15.17 -1.28 1.60
C GLN A 70 -15.10 -1.88 3.01
N LEU A 71 -16.10 -1.64 3.84
CA LEU A 71 -16.18 -2.19 5.20
C LEU A 71 -16.30 -3.72 5.17
N ASN A 72 -17.18 -4.25 4.32
CA ASN A 72 -17.37 -5.70 4.18
C ASN A 72 -16.10 -6.38 3.68
N PHE A 73 -15.42 -5.79 2.69
CA PHE A 73 -14.13 -6.30 2.21
C PHE A 73 -13.08 -6.31 3.32
N MET A 74 -12.96 -5.22 4.09
CA MET A 74 -12.04 -5.16 5.22
C MET A 74 -12.36 -6.20 6.29
N ALA A 75 -13.64 -6.42 6.59
CA ALA A 75 -14.07 -7.40 7.57
C ALA A 75 -13.68 -8.83 7.17
N GLN A 76 -13.84 -9.17 5.89
CA GLN A 76 -13.42 -10.45 5.33
C GLN A 76 -11.89 -10.62 5.36
N VAL A 77 -11.14 -9.61 4.92
CA VAL A 77 -9.66 -9.65 4.89
C VAL A 77 -9.06 -9.81 6.29
N LEU A 78 -9.66 -9.16 7.30
CA LEU A 78 -9.19 -9.22 8.68
C LEU A 78 -9.73 -10.42 9.46
N GLY A 79 -10.61 -11.24 8.86
CA GLY A 79 -11.22 -12.40 9.53
C GLY A 79 -12.13 -12.01 10.70
N VAL A 80 -12.74 -10.83 10.63
CA VAL A 80 -13.70 -10.34 11.64
C VAL A 80 -15.16 -10.48 11.18
N ALA A 81 -15.37 -10.84 9.91
CA ALA A 81 -16.67 -11.27 9.41
C ALA A 81 -16.95 -12.71 9.88
N ALA A 82 -18.07 -12.90 10.59
CA ALA A 82 -18.62 -14.20 10.99
C ALA A 82 -19.40 -14.87 9.85
#